data_AF-A0A6J7KES3-F1
#
_entry.id   AF-A0A6J7KES3-F1
#
_cell.length_a   1.000
_cell.length_b   1.000
_cell.length_c   1.000
_cell.angle_alpha   90.00
_cell.angle_beta   90.00
_cell.angle_gamma   90.00
#
_symmetry.space_group_name_H-M   'P 1'
#
loop_
_entity.id
_entity.type
_entity.pdbx_description
1 polymer ?
#
loop_
_entity_poly.entity_id
_entity_poly.type
_entity_poly.pdbx_seq_one_letter_code
_entity_poly.pdbx_strand_id
1 'polypeptide(L)'
;MEFAPYKIMLTPDVTIGDGMPPWQKARNVVLGRAAGVVWEKRGMKVIPTVRWTNQEDLDLVTCGIPQRSVFAVSSYMARRDPTDYSIFQEGLRYLVNCLNPVAVIVYGSLDDELSNELSRFCDIFVYQDPMTKIRDNAKRVSPDDNALFPH
;
A
#
# COMPACT_ATOMS: atom_id res chain seq x y z
N MET A 1 18.10 7.53 -19.52
CA MET A 1 17.68 7.35 -18.12
C MET A 1 17.97 5.91 -17.76
N GLU A 2 19.00 5.67 -16.97
CA GLU A 2 19.54 4.32 -16.75
C GLU A 2 18.95 3.75 -15.44
N PHE A 3 17.87 3.00 -15.57
CA PHE A 3 17.23 2.28 -14.46
C PHE A 3 17.96 0.97 -14.09
N ALA A 4 19.10 0.70 -14.75
CA ALA A 4 19.91 -0.50 -14.62
C ALA A 4 20.34 -0.89 -13.20
N PRO A 5 20.58 0.03 -12.23
CA PRO A 5 20.96 -0.41 -10.89
C PRO A 5 19.80 -1.03 -10.10
N TYR A 6 18.55 -0.78 -10.48
CA TYR A 6 17.37 -1.26 -9.74
C TYR A 6 16.81 -2.54 -10.36
N LYS A 7 16.89 -3.65 -9.62
CA LYS A 7 16.41 -4.97 -10.09
C LYS A 7 14.89 -5.13 -10.07
N ILE A 8 14.20 -4.34 -9.24
CA ILE A 8 12.76 -4.41 -8.99
C ILE A 8 12.20 -2.98 -9.00
N MET A 9 11.06 -2.79 -9.66
CA MET A 9 10.36 -1.51 -9.74
C MET A 9 8.91 -1.66 -9.25
N LEU A 10 8.44 -0.71 -8.45
CA LEU A 10 7.02 -0.55 -8.15
C LEU A 10 6.38 0.31 -9.24
N THR A 11 5.23 -0.09 -9.79
CA THR A 11 4.50 0.77 -10.76
C THR A 11 4.15 2.11 -10.13
N PRO A 12 4.05 3.21 -10.93
CA PRO A 12 3.64 4.50 -10.40
C PRO A 12 2.28 4.39 -9.71
N ASP A 13 2.16 4.99 -8.52
CA ASP A 13 0.89 5.14 -7.81
C ASP A 13 0.14 6.33 -8.42
N VAL A 14 -0.68 6.07 -9.44
CA VAL A 14 -1.51 7.10 -10.07
C VAL A 14 -2.74 7.32 -9.22
N THR A 15 -3.04 8.58 -8.91
CA THR A 15 -4.10 8.94 -7.97
C THR A 15 -5.46 8.34 -8.33
N ILE A 16 -6.05 7.67 -7.35
CA ILE A 16 -7.48 7.35 -7.29
C ILE A 16 -8.00 8.05 -6.05
N GLY A 17 -9.05 8.84 -6.22
CA GLY A 17 -9.60 9.71 -5.18
C GLY A 17 -11.12 9.59 -5.13
N ASP A 18 -11.68 9.97 -3.99
CA ASP A 18 -13.12 10.11 -3.84
C ASP A 18 -13.67 11.21 -4.74
N GLY A 19 -14.89 10.99 -5.26
CA GLY A 19 -15.53 11.88 -6.22
C GLY A 19 -14.98 11.80 -7.65
N MET A 20 -13.92 11.02 -7.90
CA MET A 20 -13.41 10.80 -9.25
C MET A 20 -14.40 9.93 -10.04
N PRO A 21 -14.84 10.33 -11.25
CA PRO A 21 -15.77 9.53 -12.04
C PRO A 21 -15.12 8.20 -12.48
N PRO A 22 -15.89 7.11 -12.64
CA PRO A 22 -15.35 5.77 -12.88
C PRO A 22 -14.35 5.67 -14.06
N TRP A 23 -14.59 6.42 -15.14
CA TRP A 23 -13.71 6.42 -16.31
C TRP A 23 -12.32 7.01 -16.02
N GLN A 24 -12.22 8.00 -15.12
CA GLN A 24 -10.93 8.57 -14.72
C GLN A 24 -10.16 7.59 -13.84
N LYS A 25 -10.86 6.92 -12.90
CA LYS A 25 -10.27 5.85 -12.09
C LYS A 25 -9.72 4.74 -12.99
N ALA A 26 -10.51 4.29 -13.96
CA ALA A 26 -10.10 3.25 -14.91
C ALA A 26 -8.88 3.67 -15.76
N ARG A 27 -8.90 4.91 -16.30
CA ARG A 27 -7.75 5.48 -17.00
C ARG A 27 -6.50 5.48 -16.14
N ASN A 28 -6.61 5.88 -14.87
CA ASN A 28 -5.46 5.99 -13.97
C ASN A 28 -4.87 4.62 -13.61
N VAL A 29 -5.72 3.61 -13.37
CA VAL A 29 -5.28 2.21 -13.22
C VAL A 29 -4.53 1.75 -14.47
N VAL A 30 -5.10 1.96 -15.65
CA VAL A 30 -4.46 1.57 -16.92
C VAL A 30 -3.11 2.25 -17.12
N LEU A 31 -2.97 3.53 -16.77
CA LEU A 31 -1.68 4.24 -16.88
C LEU A 31 -0.61 3.62 -15.97
N GLY A 32 -0.95 3.27 -14.74
CA GLY A 32 -0.04 2.58 -13.82
C GLY A 32 0.41 1.21 -14.36
N ARG A 33 -0.54 0.43 -14.89
CA ARG A 33 -0.24 -0.89 -15.49
C ARG A 33 0.58 -0.78 -16.78
N ALA A 34 0.27 0.18 -17.64
CA ALA A 34 1.00 0.42 -18.89
C ALA A 34 2.47 0.80 -18.64
N ALA A 35 2.74 1.61 -17.61
CA ALA A 35 4.11 1.89 -17.19
C ALA A 35 4.86 0.61 -16.80
N GLY A 36 4.20 -0.28 -16.04
CA GLY A 36 4.73 -1.59 -15.69
C GLY A 36 5.09 -2.43 -16.91
N VAL A 37 4.19 -2.55 -17.90
CA VAL A 37 4.46 -3.30 -19.14
C VAL A 37 5.66 -2.74 -19.90
N VAL A 38 5.79 -1.41 -19.99
CA VAL A 38 6.95 -0.78 -20.64
C VAL A 38 8.25 -1.12 -19.90
N TRP A 39 8.21 -1.21 -18.58
CA TRP A 39 9.37 -1.54 -17.76
C TRP A 39 9.74 -3.02 -17.82
N GLU A 40 8.76 -3.92 -17.80
CA GLU A 40 9.00 -5.37 -17.98
C GLU A 40 9.61 -5.66 -19.35
N LYS A 41 9.12 -5.00 -20.42
CA LYS A 41 9.71 -5.10 -21.76
C LYS A 41 11.17 -4.63 -21.85
N ARG A 42 11.65 -3.90 -20.84
CA ARG A 42 13.04 -3.46 -20.71
C ARG A 42 13.85 -4.34 -19.76
N GLY A 43 13.32 -5.49 -19.34
CA GLY A 43 14.01 -6.48 -18.50
C GLY A 43 13.96 -6.21 -17.00
N MET A 44 13.14 -5.26 -16.54
CA MET A 44 12.96 -5.01 -15.10
C MET A 44 11.89 -5.94 -14.53
N LYS A 45 12.07 -6.38 -13.28
CA LYS A 45 10.98 -7.03 -12.53
C LYS A 45 10.05 -5.95 -11.99
N VAL A 46 8.76 -6.09 -12.24
CA VAL A 46 7.77 -5.08 -11.84
C VAL A 46 6.82 -5.65 -10.80
N ILE A 47 6.52 -4.86 -9.78
CA ILE A 47 5.50 -5.13 -8.77
C ILE A 47 4.42 -4.04 -8.91
N PRO A 48 3.16 -4.38 -9.19
CA PRO A 48 2.09 -3.40 -9.26
C PRO A 48 1.82 -2.77 -7.89
N THR A 49 1.77 -1.44 -7.87
CA THR A 49 1.17 -0.69 -6.77
C THR A 49 -0.34 -0.67 -6.95
N VAL A 50 -1.08 -0.86 -5.86
CA VAL A 50 -2.54 -0.89 -5.83
C VAL A 50 -3.05 0.07 -4.77
N ARG A 51 -4.04 0.88 -5.16
CA ARG A 51 -4.69 1.89 -4.35
C ARG A 51 -6.18 1.82 -4.61
N TRP A 52 -6.98 2.04 -3.59
CA TRP A 52 -8.42 2.22 -3.66
C TRP A 52 -8.84 3.28 -2.64
N THR A 53 -10.04 3.81 -2.82
CA THR A 53 -10.68 4.75 -1.90
C THR A 53 -12.01 4.24 -1.38
N ASN A 54 -12.63 3.29 -2.08
CA ASN A 54 -13.87 2.66 -1.67
C ASN A 54 -13.99 1.23 -2.21
N GLN A 55 -15.00 0.50 -1.75
CA GLN A 55 -15.21 -0.90 -2.14
C GLN A 55 -15.52 -1.07 -3.64
N GLU A 56 -16.15 -0.08 -4.27
CA GLU A 56 -16.48 -0.10 -5.71
C GLU A 56 -15.24 -0.07 -6.60
N ASP A 57 -14.09 0.38 -6.06
CA ASP A 57 -12.82 0.39 -6.78
C ASP A 57 -12.19 -1.01 -6.89
N LEU A 58 -12.56 -1.96 -6.02
CA LEU A 58 -11.78 -3.19 -5.79
C LEU A 58 -11.68 -4.09 -7.03
N ASP A 59 -12.78 -4.26 -7.77
CA ASP A 59 -12.78 -5.02 -9.02
C ASP A 59 -11.90 -4.36 -10.09
N LEU A 60 -11.96 -3.04 -10.17
CA LEU A 60 -11.17 -2.29 -11.14
C LEU A 60 -9.67 -2.37 -10.82
N VAL A 61 -9.28 -2.20 -9.55
CA VAL A 61 -7.85 -2.08 -9.19
C VAL A 61 -7.13 -3.43 -9.17
N THR A 62 -7.88 -4.53 -9.03
CA THR A 62 -7.37 -5.91 -9.19
C THR A 62 -7.21 -6.32 -10.65
N CYS A 63 -7.88 -5.64 -11.60
CA CYS A 63 -7.74 -5.94 -13.02
C CYS A 63 -6.28 -5.82 -13.51
N GLY A 64 -5.86 -6.84 -14.27
CA GLY A 64 -4.52 -6.91 -14.85
C GLY A 64 -3.41 -7.25 -13.87
N ILE A 65 -3.73 -7.59 -12.62
CA ILE A 65 -2.76 -8.18 -11.68
C ILE A 65 -2.85 -9.70 -11.77
N PRO A 66 -1.75 -10.42 -12.10
CA PRO A 66 -1.77 -11.87 -12.13
C PRO A 66 -2.03 -12.47 -10.75
N GLN A 67 -2.72 -13.60 -10.69
CA GLN A 67 -2.81 -14.38 -9.46
C GLN A 67 -1.43 -14.94 -9.07
N ARG A 68 -1.24 -15.26 -7.79
CA ARG A 68 0.04 -15.76 -7.26
C ARG A 68 1.23 -14.86 -7.61
N SER A 69 0.99 -13.56 -7.67
CA SER A 69 2.01 -12.52 -7.88
C SER A 69 2.31 -11.79 -6.58
N VAL A 70 3.16 -10.77 -6.66
CA VAL A 70 3.42 -9.84 -5.55
C VAL A 70 2.82 -8.50 -5.92
N PHE A 71 2.16 -7.82 -4.98
CA PHE A 71 1.69 -6.44 -5.16
C PHE A 71 2.05 -5.57 -3.97
N ALA A 72 2.08 -4.26 -4.20
CA ALA A 72 2.39 -3.26 -3.18
C ALA A 72 1.16 -2.39 -2.89
N VAL A 73 0.97 -2.01 -1.63
CA VAL A 73 -0.07 -1.09 -1.16
C VAL A 73 0.53 -0.08 -0.19
N SER A 74 -0.16 1.04 0.04
CA SER A 74 0.21 1.96 1.11
C SER A 74 -0.94 2.20 2.07
N SER A 75 -0.67 2.03 3.36
CA SER A 75 -1.59 2.40 4.43
C SER A 75 -1.35 3.83 4.94
N TYR A 76 -0.28 4.51 4.47
CA TYR A 76 0.18 5.77 5.03
C TYR A 76 -0.90 6.87 5.01
N MET A 77 -1.63 7.00 3.91
CA MET A 77 -2.70 7.98 3.81
C MET A 77 -3.94 7.55 4.60
N ALA A 78 -4.30 6.27 4.51
CA ALA A 78 -5.47 5.71 5.20
C ALA A 78 -5.38 5.84 6.73
N ARG A 79 -4.17 5.76 7.30
CA ARG A 79 -3.93 5.92 8.76
C ARG A 79 -4.34 7.28 9.35
N ARG A 80 -4.69 8.27 8.52
CA ARG A 80 -5.10 9.60 8.98
C ARG A 80 -6.56 9.64 9.45
N ASP A 81 -7.39 8.73 8.97
CA ASP A 81 -8.80 8.65 9.31
C ASP A 81 -9.19 7.18 9.63
N PRO A 82 -9.89 6.90 10.75
CA PRO A 82 -10.30 5.53 11.08
C PRO A 82 -11.19 4.87 10.02
N THR A 83 -12.03 5.66 9.34
CA THR A 83 -12.92 5.17 8.27
C THR A 83 -12.11 4.74 7.06
N ASP A 84 -11.20 5.60 6.59
CA ASP A 84 -10.30 5.29 5.47
C ASP A 84 -9.44 4.06 5.79
N TYR A 85 -9.00 3.94 7.04
CA TYR A 85 -8.24 2.79 7.48
C TYR A 85 -9.08 1.50 7.50
N SER A 86 -10.35 1.53 7.92
CA SER A 86 -11.26 0.39 7.81
C SER A 86 -11.43 -0.04 6.34
N ILE A 87 -11.64 0.91 5.44
CA ILE A 87 -11.75 0.66 3.99
C ILE A 87 -10.46 0.06 3.43
N PHE A 88 -9.30 0.52 3.91
CA PHE A 88 -8.02 -0.09 3.59
C PHE A 88 -7.94 -1.54 4.09
N GLN A 89 -8.33 -1.83 5.34
CA GLN A 89 -8.28 -3.20 5.87
C GLN A 89 -9.19 -4.15 5.08
N GLU A 90 -10.42 -3.72 4.77
CA GLU A 90 -11.38 -4.49 3.97
C GLU A 90 -10.89 -4.72 2.53
N GLY A 91 -10.41 -3.68 1.87
CA GLY A 91 -9.87 -3.79 0.52
C GLY A 91 -8.64 -4.68 0.46
N LEU A 92 -7.74 -4.60 1.45
CA LEU A 92 -6.57 -5.46 1.51
C LEU A 92 -6.96 -6.95 1.63
N ARG A 93 -7.95 -7.28 2.48
CA ARG A 93 -8.51 -8.64 2.56
C ARG A 93 -9.08 -9.10 1.22
N TYR A 94 -9.85 -8.24 0.55
CA TYR A 94 -10.42 -8.54 -0.76
C TYR A 94 -9.33 -8.85 -1.79
N LEU A 95 -8.30 -8.02 -1.88
CA LEU A 95 -7.17 -8.19 -2.80
C LEU A 95 -6.44 -9.52 -2.53
N VAL A 96 -6.15 -9.84 -1.27
CA VAL A 96 -5.49 -11.09 -0.89
C VAL A 96 -6.33 -12.31 -1.29
N ASN A 97 -7.64 -12.26 -1.03
CA ASN A 97 -8.56 -13.34 -1.40
C ASN A 97 -8.70 -13.51 -2.93
N CYS A 98 -8.85 -12.41 -3.67
CA CYS A 98 -9.07 -12.41 -5.12
C CYS A 98 -7.79 -12.82 -5.89
N LEU A 99 -6.63 -12.30 -5.48
CA LEU A 99 -5.37 -12.45 -6.20
C LEU A 99 -4.56 -13.65 -5.72
N ASN A 100 -4.82 -14.18 -4.52
CA ASN A 100 -4.03 -15.25 -3.89
C ASN A 100 -2.51 -15.00 -4.04
N PRO A 101 -2.00 -13.85 -3.54
CA PRO A 101 -0.63 -13.41 -3.81
C PRO A 101 0.40 -14.32 -3.16
N VAL A 102 1.63 -14.30 -3.67
CA VAL A 102 2.78 -14.92 -2.97
C VAL A 102 3.22 -14.02 -1.82
N ALA A 103 3.22 -12.70 -2.04
CA ALA A 103 3.56 -11.73 -1.02
C ALA A 103 2.85 -10.40 -1.23
N VAL A 104 2.68 -9.64 -0.15
CA VAL A 104 2.21 -8.26 -0.18
C VAL A 104 3.24 -7.35 0.47
N ILE A 105 3.56 -6.25 -0.21
CA ILE A 105 4.42 -5.19 0.31
C ILE A 105 3.53 -4.05 0.80
N VAL A 106 3.62 -3.71 2.09
CA VAL A 106 2.85 -2.62 2.69
C VAL A 106 3.79 -1.48 3.05
N TYR A 107 3.62 -0.32 2.42
CA TYR A 107 4.31 0.90 2.80
C TYR A 107 3.48 1.69 3.83
N GLY A 108 4.06 1.91 5.01
CA GLY A 108 3.40 2.52 6.17
C GLY A 108 3.39 1.58 7.37
N SER A 109 2.21 1.36 7.95
CA SER A 109 2.02 0.45 9.08
C SER A 109 0.80 -0.44 8.89
N LEU A 110 0.87 -1.65 9.40
CA LEU A 110 -0.21 -2.63 9.40
C LEU A 110 -0.41 -3.09 10.84
N ASP A 111 -1.66 -3.28 11.27
CA ASP A 111 -1.90 -3.80 12.63
C ASP A 111 -1.50 -5.26 12.71
N ASP A 112 -1.03 -5.67 13.89
CA ASP A 112 -0.57 -7.04 14.13
C ASP A 112 -1.68 -8.05 13.88
N GLU A 113 -2.94 -7.73 14.24
CA GLU A 113 -4.10 -8.60 14.00
C GLU A 113 -4.29 -8.86 12.51
N LEU A 114 -4.35 -7.81 11.69
CA LEU A 114 -4.51 -7.95 10.24
C LEU A 114 -3.28 -8.61 9.60
N SER A 115 -2.07 -8.30 10.07
CA SER A 115 -0.86 -8.95 9.60
C SER A 115 -0.87 -10.46 9.89
N ASN A 116 -1.30 -10.86 11.08
CA ASN A 116 -1.40 -12.27 11.49
C ASN A 116 -2.55 -13.02 10.79
N GLU A 117 -3.62 -12.31 10.46
CA GLU A 117 -4.71 -12.83 9.64
C GLU A 117 -4.21 -13.15 8.23
N LEU A 118 -3.58 -12.18 7.57
CA LEU A 118 -3.16 -12.28 6.16
C LEU A 118 -1.92 -13.16 5.95
N SER A 119 -1.05 -13.29 6.95
CA SER A 119 0.16 -14.13 6.88
C SER A 119 -0.13 -15.62 6.67
N ARG A 120 -1.38 -16.05 6.92
CA ARG A 120 -1.85 -17.42 6.63
C ARG A 120 -2.00 -17.70 5.14
N PHE A 121 -2.11 -16.66 4.32
CA PHE A 121 -2.36 -16.75 2.88
C PHE A 121 -1.14 -16.36 2.05
N CYS A 122 -0.32 -15.43 2.53
CA CYS A 122 0.83 -14.90 1.79
C CYS A 122 1.88 -14.25 2.72
N ASP A 123 3.09 -14.05 2.23
CA ASP A 123 4.11 -13.31 2.98
C ASP A 123 3.77 -11.82 3.07
N ILE A 124 3.92 -11.21 4.25
CA ILE A 124 3.65 -9.77 4.45
C ILE A 124 4.94 -9.05 4.79
N PHE A 125 5.30 -8.05 3.98
CA PHE A 125 6.46 -7.19 4.20
C PHE A 125 6.02 -5.76 4.49
N VAL A 126 6.17 -5.31 5.74
CA VAL A 126 5.82 -3.94 6.15
C VAL A 126 7.05 -3.04 6.14
N TYR A 127 7.04 -2.03 5.29
CA TYR A 127 8.07 -1.00 5.20
C TYR A 127 7.55 0.29 5.85
N GLN A 128 8.05 0.55 7.06
CA GLN A 128 7.72 1.77 7.78
C GLN A 128 8.42 2.98 7.18
N ASP A 129 7.67 4.07 7.10
CA ASP A 129 8.20 5.37 6.75
C ASP A 129 9.20 5.86 7.82
N PRO A 130 10.42 6.29 7.44
CA PRO A 130 11.41 6.82 8.38
C PRO A 130 10.90 8.00 9.22
N MET A 131 10.03 8.86 8.67
CA MET A 131 9.50 10.02 9.38
C MET A 131 8.50 9.60 10.46
N THR A 132 7.69 8.58 10.20
CA THR A 132 6.81 7.98 11.21
C THR A 132 7.59 7.37 12.37
N LYS A 133 8.70 6.65 12.10
CA LYS A 133 9.59 6.13 13.16
C LYS A 133 10.16 7.23 14.05
N ILE A 134 10.55 8.36 13.46
CA ILE A 134 11.06 9.52 14.21
C ILE A 134 9.94 10.11 15.09
N ARG A 135 8.71 10.25 14.57
CA ARG A 135 7.58 10.80 15.33
C ARG A 135 7.13 9.89 16.47
N ASP A 136 7.11 8.58 16.27
CA ASP A 136 6.72 7.61 17.31
C ASP A 136 7.80 7.51 18.40
N ASN A 137 9.08 7.64 18.05
CA ASN A 137 10.15 7.77 19.03
C ASN A 137 10.05 9.10 19.82
N ALA A 138 9.69 10.21 19.18
CA ALA A 138 9.47 11.49 19.87
C ALA A 138 8.27 11.43 20.84
N LYS A 139 7.20 10.69 20.48
CA LYS A 139 6.03 10.47 21.36
C LYS A 139 6.33 9.53 22.54
N ARG A 140 7.23 8.57 22.37
CA ARG A 140 7.68 7.68 23.48
C ARG A 140 8.55 8.39 24.51
N VAL A 141 9.07 9.58 24.19
CA VAL A 141 9.96 10.38 25.06
C VAL A 141 9.19 11.45 25.88
N SER A 142 7.85 11.48 25.87
CA SER A 142 7.09 12.23 26.89
C SER A 142 5.70 11.65 27.14
N PRO A 143 5.41 11.27 28.39
CA PRO A 143 4.41 12.03 29.15
C PRO A 143 4.75 12.09 30.66
N ASP A 144 5.66 12.98 31.07
CA ASP A 144 5.68 13.70 32.37
C ASP A 144 7.10 14.24 32.66
N ASP A 145 7.45 15.40 32.12
CA ASP A 145 8.62 16.16 32.61
C ASP A 145 8.21 17.23 33.65
N ASN A 146 6.91 17.41 33.92
CA ASN A 146 6.43 18.34 34.94
C ASN A 146 6.21 17.70 36.33
N ALA A 147 6.51 16.41 36.51
CA ALA A 147 6.48 15.76 37.82
C ALA A 147 7.74 16.02 38.67
N LEU A 148 8.76 16.71 38.14
CA LEU A 148 10.07 16.87 38.80
C LEU A 148 10.27 18.22 39.52
N PHE A 149 9.31 19.16 39.47
CA PHE A 149 9.41 20.41 40.22
C PHE A 149 8.04 20.85 40.79
N PRO A 150 7.69 20.46 42.03
CA PRO A 150 6.59 21.09 42.75
C PRO A 150 7.00 22.50 43.22
N HIS A 151 6.07 23.47 43.10
CA HIS A 151 6.16 24.77 43.77
C HIS A 151 5.91 24.65 45.27
#